data_AF-A0A3N5K2Y8-F1
#
_entry.id   AF-A0A3N5K2Y8-F1
#
_cell.length_a   1.000
_cell.length_b   1.000
_cell.length_c   1.000
_cell.angle_alpha   90.00
_cell.angle_beta   90.00
_cell.angle_gamma   90.00
#
_symmetry.space_group_name_H-M   'P 1'
#
loop_
_entity.id
_entity.type
_entity.pdbx_description
1 polymer ?
#
loop_
_entity_poly.entity_id
_entity_poly.type
_entity_poly.pdbx_seq_one_letter_code
_entity_poly.pdbx_strand_id
1 'polypeptide(L)'
;MLDLVAPVIGVVGLIAAGIAADGPAPLAVARTLVGAVFLGVVTDAMLLGHWYLVQPGLSRAPLNQLVRWLQWTWPAEVVVLIWPVGMLSVLAGTVDDGWNGTLGWMWVACAVTTLGLAIATSAALRERQYSAVMAATGLLYLAILTAFGMDLVARAVLAG
;
A
#
# COMPACT_ATOMS: atom_id res chain seq x y z
N MET A 1 5.62 -0.79 -25.91
CA MET A 1 6.66 -1.80 -25.62
C MET A 1 7.82 -1.22 -24.81
N LEU A 2 8.24 0.04 -25.05
CA LEU A 2 9.27 0.70 -24.22
C LEU A 2 8.84 0.88 -22.75
N ASP A 3 7.55 1.08 -22.48
CA ASP A 3 7.02 1.31 -21.12
C ASP A 3 7.24 0.12 -20.18
N LEU A 4 7.48 -1.08 -20.71
CA LEU A 4 7.70 -2.29 -19.91
C LEU A 4 9.17 -2.49 -19.52
N VAL A 5 10.10 -1.80 -20.19
CA VAL A 5 11.54 -1.95 -19.95
C VAL A 5 11.90 -1.52 -18.53
N ALA A 6 11.44 -0.35 -18.10
CA ALA A 6 11.71 0.16 -16.76
C ALA A 6 11.11 -0.72 -15.65
N PRO A 7 9.84 -1.15 -15.71
CA PRO A 7 9.28 -2.13 -14.77
C PRO A 7 10.04 -3.45 -14.73
N VAL A 8 10.48 -3.99 -15.88
CA VAL A 8 11.24 -5.25 -15.93
C VAL A 8 12.59 -5.10 -15.20
N ILE A 9 13.32 -4.03 -15.47
CA ILE A 9 14.59 -3.75 -14.77
C ILE A 9 14.34 -3.56 -13.28
N GLY A 10 13.28 -2.82 -12.91
CA GLY A 10 12.87 -2.63 -11.52
C GLY A 10 12.56 -3.94 -10.80
N VAL A 11 11.82 -4.84 -11.44
CA VAL A 11 11.50 -6.18 -10.88
C VAL A 11 12.77 -6.99 -10.65
N VAL A 12 13.71 -7.00 -11.60
CA VAL A 12 15.00 -7.68 -11.43
C VAL A 12 15.77 -7.10 -10.23
N GLY A 13 15.80 -5.77 -10.10
CA GLY A 13 16.42 -5.10 -8.97
C GLY A 13 15.77 -5.43 -7.63
N LEU A 14 14.44 -5.46 -7.56
CA LEU A 14 13.68 -5.82 -6.36
C LEU A 14 13.90 -7.28 -5.96
N ILE A 15 13.95 -8.20 -6.93
CA ILE A 15 14.28 -9.61 -6.67
C ILE A 15 15.70 -9.73 -6.11
N ALA A 16 16.68 -9.07 -6.74
CA ALA A 16 18.05 -9.07 -6.25
C ALA A 16 18.16 -8.50 -4.82
N ALA A 17 17.45 -7.41 -4.53
CA ALA A 17 17.38 -6.82 -3.20
C ALA A 17 16.74 -7.76 -2.18
N GLY A 18 15.65 -8.45 -2.55
CA GLY A 18 15.00 -9.44 -1.68
C GLY A 18 15.86 -10.67 -1.42
N ILE A 19 16.67 -11.10 -2.38
CA ILE A 19 17.64 -12.21 -2.18
C ILE A 19 18.82 -11.77 -1.30
N ALA A 20 19.24 -10.51 -1.43
CA ALA A 20 20.32 -9.94 -0.63
C ALA A 20 19.89 -9.59 0.81
N ALA A 21 18.58 -9.56 1.10
CA ALA A 21 18.07 -9.34 2.45
C ALA A 21 18.31 -10.59 3.33
N ASP A 22 18.63 -10.37 4.59
CA ASP A 22 18.78 -11.45 5.57
C ASP A 22 17.45 -12.21 5.78
N GLY A 23 17.54 -13.52 5.99
CA GLY A 23 16.41 -14.39 6.28
C GLY A 23 15.91 -15.23 5.09
N PRO A 24 14.66 -15.73 5.12
CA PRO A 24 14.13 -16.58 4.07
C PRO A 24 13.93 -15.81 2.75
N ALA A 25 14.81 -16.04 1.78
CA ALA A 25 14.80 -15.36 0.48
C ALA A 25 13.41 -15.32 -0.22
N PRO A 26 12.59 -16.40 -0.24
CA PRO A 26 11.28 -16.35 -0.88
C PRO A 26 10.34 -15.34 -0.22
N LEU A 27 10.39 -15.21 1.11
CA LEU A 27 9.56 -14.30 1.87
C LEU A 27 10.02 -12.85 1.69
N ALA A 28 11.33 -12.60 1.70
CA ALA A 28 11.90 -11.28 1.47
C ALA A 28 11.60 -10.77 0.05
N VAL A 29 11.72 -11.64 -0.96
CA VAL A 29 11.34 -11.32 -2.34
C VAL A 29 9.83 -11.06 -2.45
N ALA A 30 8.99 -11.86 -1.79
CA ALA A 30 7.55 -11.61 -1.77
C ALA A 30 7.21 -10.24 -1.14
N ARG A 31 7.79 -9.91 0.02
CA ARG A 31 7.59 -8.62 0.73
C ARG A 31 8.02 -7.42 -0.10
N THR A 32 9.12 -7.54 -0.82
CA THR A 32 9.64 -6.45 -1.65
C THR A 32 8.79 -6.25 -2.90
N LEU A 33 8.42 -7.31 -3.61
CA LEU A 33 7.61 -7.22 -4.82
C LEU A 33 6.17 -6.79 -4.52
N VAL A 34 5.52 -7.40 -3.53
CA VAL A 34 4.13 -7.06 -3.18
C VAL A 34 4.05 -5.64 -2.63
N GLY A 35 5.00 -5.24 -1.77
CA GLY A 35 5.09 -3.87 -1.26
C GLY A 35 5.32 -2.85 -2.35
N ALA A 36 6.20 -3.13 -3.32
CA ALA A 36 6.42 -2.25 -4.46
C ALA A 36 5.15 -2.07 -5.32
N VAL A 37 4.40 -3.14 -5.57
CA VAL A 37 3.13 -3.08 -6.30
C VAL A 37 2.08 -2.31 -5.49
N PHE A 38 1.95 -2.60 -4.20
CA PHE A 38 0.99 -1.93 -3.31
C PHE A 38 1.27 -0.42 -3.20
N LEU A 39 2.51 -0.04 -2.89
CA LEU A 39 2.93 1.36 -2.81
C LEU A 39 2.81 2.06 -4.16
N GLY A 40 3.19 1.39 -5.26
CA GLY A 40 3.02 1.94 -6.61
C GLY A 40 1.55 2.25 -6.92
N VAL A 41 0.63 1.32 -6.61
CA VAL A 41 -0.80 1.50 -6.85
C VAL A 41 -1.40 2.63 -6.00
N VAL A 42 -1.07 2.73 -4.71
CA VAL A 42 -1.61 3.81 -3.87
C VAL A 42 -1.05 5.18 -4.27
N THR A 43 0.23 5.24 -4.67
CA THR A 43 0.84 6.47 -5.17
C THR A 43 0.21 6.89 -6.49
N ASP A 44 0.01 5.97 -7.44
CA ASP A 44 -0.65 6.27 -8.71
C ASP A 44 -2.09 6.74 -8.49
N ALA A 45 -2.84 6.07 -7.61
CA ALA A 45 -4.20 6.49 -7.25
C ALA A 45 -4.24 7.92 -6.71
N MET A 46 -3.32 8.27 -5.82
CA MET A 46 -3.23 9.61 -5.23
C MET A 46 -2.78 10.67 -6.24
N LEU A 47 -1.76 10.38 -7.06
CA LEU A 47 -1.27 11.31 -8.10
C LEU A 47 -2.34 11.58 -9.14
N LEU A 48 -3.02 10.53 -9.60
CA LEU A 48 -4.16 10.68 -10.49
C LEU A 48 -5.25 11.50 -9.80
N GLY A 49 -5.54 11.23 -8.53
CA GLY A 49 -6.48 12.01 -7.72
C GLY A 49 -6.14 13.50 -7.70
N HIS A 50 -4.87 13.87 -7.56
CA HIS A 50 -4.43 15.26 -7.60
C HIS A 50 -4.77 15.94 -8.94
N TRP A 51 -4.63 15.23 -10.08
CA TRP A 51 -5.03 15.75 -11.40
C TRP A 51 -6.53 16.03 -11.53
N TYR A 52 -7.40 15.31 -10.83
CA TYR A 52 -8.83 15.66 -10.81
C TYR A 52 -9.13 16.99 -10.08
N LEU A 53 -8.25 17.46 -9.20
CA LEU A 53 -8.44 18.77 -8.55
C LEU A 53 -8.17 19.92 -9.51
N VAL A 54 -7.23 19.74 -10.44
CA VAL A 54 -6.76 20.81 -11.34
C VAL A 54 -7.43 20.74 -12.70
N GLN A 55 -7.95 19.58 -13.12
CA GLN A 55 -8.64 19.41 -14.40
C GLN A 55 -10.05 18.82 -14.24
N PRO A 56 -11.07 19.67 -14.06
CA PRO A 56 -12.46 19.24 -14.07
C PRO A 56 -12.88 18.67 -15.43
N GLY A 57 -13.55 17.51 -15.39
CA GLY A 57 -14.10 16.84 -16.59
C GLY A 57 -13.43 15.53 -16.99
N LEU A 58 -12.38 15.09 -16.28
CA LEU A 58 -11.79 13.76 -16.49
C LEU A 58 -12.79 12.63 -16.19
N SER A 59 -12.73 11.55 -16.98
CA SER A 59 -13.60 10.38 -16.82
C SER A 59 -13.26 9.63 -15.53
N ARG A 60 -14.22 9.23 -14.70
CA ARG A 60 -13.96 8.54 -13.41
C ARG A 60 -13.42 7.12 -13.52
N ALA A 61 -13.40 6.53 -14.72
CA ALA A 61 -13.06 5.13 -14.94
C ALA A 61 -11.64 4.77 -14.46
N PRO A 62 -10.58 5.54 -14.77
CA PRO A 62 -9.22 5.23 -14.33
C PRO A 62 -9.07 5.32 -12.80
N LEU A 63 -9.73 6.29 -12.16
CA LEU A 63 -9.69 6.42 -10.70
C LEU A 63 -10.38 5.23 -10.01
N ASN A 64 -11.54 4.80 -10.51
CA ASN A 64 -12.20 3.59 -10.04
C ASN A 64 -11.34 2.33 -10.25
N GLN A 65 -10.59 2.26 -11.35
CA GLN A 65 -9.68 1.15 -11.62
C GLN A 65 -8.55 1.11 -10.60
N LEU A 66 -7.90 2.25 -10.32
CA LEU A 66 -6.81 2.32 -9.34
C LEU A 66 -7.27 2.03 -7.91
N VAL A 67 -8.42 2.56 -7.50
CA VAL A 67 -9.00 2.24 -6.18
C VAL A 67 -9.32 0.74 -6.06
N ARG A 68 -9.79 0.12 -7.14
CA ARG A 68 -10.00 -1.34 -7.18
C ARG A 68 -8.68 -2.10 -7.07
N TRP A 69 -7.64 -1.67 -7.79
CA TRP A 69 -6.31 -2.26 -7.64
C TRP A 69 -5.80 -2.12 -6.21
N LEU A 70 -5.99 -0.97 -5.56
CA LEU A 70 -5.62 -0.76 -4.16
C LEU A 70 -6.31 -1.77 -3.24
N GLN A 71 -7.60 -2.02 -3.47
CA GLN A 71 -8.36 -3.03 -2.71
C GLN A 71 -7.88 -4.47 -2.96
N TRP A 72 -7.29 -4.76 -4.12
CA TRP A 72 -6.75 -6.09 -4.44
C TRP A 72 -5.31 -6.27 -3.96
N THR A 73 -4.50 -5.22 -3.98
CA THR A 73 -3.11 -5.26 -3.52
C THR A 73 -3.01 -5.17 -2.00
N TRP A 74 -3.93 -4.47 -1.34
CA TRP A 74 -4.01 -4.41 0.12
C TRP A 74 -4.00 -5.79 0.81
N PRO A 75 -4.88 -6.76 0.47
CA PRO A 75 -4.88 -8.06 1.13
C PRO A 75 -3.60 -8.85 0.82
N ALA A 76 -3.04 -8.72 -0.39
CA ALA A 76 -1.77 -9.34 -0.72
C ALA A 76 -0.64 -8.81 0.18
N GLU A 77 -0.59 -7.49 0.38
CA GLU A 77 0.40 -6.86 1.26
C GLU A 77 0.24 -7.33 2.71
N VAL A 78 -0.98 -7.30 3.25
CA VAL A 78 -1.27 -7.80 4.61
C VAL A 78 -0.80 -9.24 4.76
N VAL A 79 -1.16 -10.13 3.82
CA VAL A 79 -0.82 -11.57 3.88
C VAL A 79 0.69 -11.78 3.96
N VAL A 80 1.45 -11.04 3.16
CA VAL A 80 2.91 -11.19 3.11
C VAL A 80 3.60 -10.56 4.33
N LEU A 81 3.02 -9.53 4.93
CA LEU A 81 3.51 -8.93 6.18
C LEU A 81 3.17 -9.76 7.42
N ILE A 82 2.06 -10.49 7.44
CA ILE A 82 1.71 -11.40 8.56
C ILE A 82 2.39 -12.77 8.46
N TRP A 83 2.91 -13.15 7.29
CA TRP A 83 3.60 -14.43 7.09
C TRP A 83 4.79 -14.56 8.08
N PRO A 84 4.87 -15.64 8.89
CA PRO A 84 5.92 -15.78 9.92
C PRO A 84 7.35 -15.93 9.36
N VAL A 85 8.37 -15.29 9.93
CA VAL A 85 8.34 -14.28 11.00
C VAL A 85 7.84 -12.95 10.44
N GLY A 86 6.78 -12.37 11.04
CA GLY A 86 6.06 -11.22 10.49
C GLY A 86 5.34 -10.38 11.56
N MET A 87 4.42 -9.51 11.16
CA MET A 87 3.74 -8.57 12.07
C MET A 87 2.90 -9.25 13.15
N LEU A 88 2.41 -10.48 12.91
CA LEU A 88 1.76 -11.27 13.96
C LEU A 88 2.74 -11.66 15.08
N SER A 89 4.01 -11.89 14.74
CA SER A 89 5.07 -12.17 15.72
C SER A 89 5.35 -10.95 16.60
N VAL A 90 5.26 -9.74 16.05
CA VAL A 90 5.36 -8.47 16.78
C VAL A 90 4.18 -8.30 17.74
N LEU A 91 2.95 -8.50 17.25
CA LEU A 91 1.74 -8.38 18.06
C LEU A 91 1.67 -9.44 19.18
N ALA A 92 2.23 -10.63 18.94
CA ALA A 92 2.34 -11.69 19.94
C ALA A 92 3.45 -11.43 20.98
N GLY A 93 4.28 -10.40 20.80
CA GLY A 93 5.42 -10.10 21.68
C GLY A 93 6.63 -11.03 21.49
N THR A 94 6.65 -11.84 20.43
CA THR A 94 7.80 -12.71 20.10
C THR A 94 8.92 -11.94 19.39
N VAL A 95 8.58 -10.86 18.70
CA VAL A 95 9.52 -9.86 18.17
C VAL A 95 9.27 -8.58 18.96
N ASP A 96 10.30 -8.08 19.62
CA ASP A 96 10.23 -6.81 20.34
C ASP A 96 10.28 -5.67 19.34
N ASP A 97 9.28 -4.79 19.37
CA ASP A 97 9.27 -3.60 18.52
C ASP A 97 10.10 -2.45 19.11
N GLY A 98 10.60 -2.58 20.34
CA GLY A 98 11.38 -1.56 21.05
C GLY A 98 10.53 -0.40 21.60
N TRP A 99 9.21 -0.46 21.41
CA TRP A 99 8.24 0.58 21.79
C TRP A 99 7.04 0.00 22.55
N ASN A 100 7.24 -1.13 23.25
CA ASN A 100 6.22 -1.80 24.07
C ASN A 100 4.93 -2.11 23.29
N GLY A 101 5.05 -2.56 22.04
CA GLY A 101 3.92 -2.92 21.17
C GLY A 101 3.26 -1.75 20.44
N THR A 102 3.73 -0.51 20.64
CA THR A 102 3.15 0.69 20.03
C THR A 102 3.27 0.66 18.51
N LEU A 103 4.40 0.19 17.96
CA LEU A 103 4.59 0.11 16.50
C LEU A 103 3.75 -1.02 15.90
N GLY A 104 3.63 -2.15 16.62
CA GLY A 104 2.71 -3.22 16.25
C GLY A 104 1.26 -2.73 16.11
N TRP A 105 0.76 -1.99 17.09
CA TRP A 105 -0.60 -1.42 17.04
C TRP A 105 -0.76 -0.29 16.02
N MET A 106 0.28 0.54 15.83
CA MET A 106 0.30 1.53 14.76
C MET A 106 0.15 0.87 13.39
N TRP A 107 0.85 -0.23 13.15
CA TRP A 107 0.71 -0.99 11.91
C TRP A 107 -0.73 -1.49 11.69
N VAL A 108 -1.37 -2.03 12.74
CA VAL A 108 -2.79 -2.45 12.66
C VAL A 108 -3.70 -1.28 12.33
N ALA A 109 -3.51 -0.14 13.01
CA ALA A 109 -4.28 1.07 12.76
C ALA A 109 -4.11 1.56 11.30
N CYS A 110 -2.88 1.56 10.80
CA CYS A 110 -2.57 1.90 9.41
C CYS A 110 -3.23 0.93 8.42
N ALA A 111 -3.12 -0.39 8.65
CA ALA A 111 -3.69 -1.41 7.78
C ALA A 111 -5.23 -1.29 7.69
N VAL A 112 -5.90 -1.19 8.83
CA VAL A 112 -7.37 -1.05 8.90
C VAL A 112 -7.82 0.27 8.28
N THR A 113 -7.14 1.38 8.59
CA THR A 113 -7.50 2.70 8.07
C THR A 113 -7.33 2.75 6.56
N THR A 114 -6.25 2.16 6.02
CA THR A 114 -6.03 2.10 4.56
C THR A 114 -7.19 1.40 3.85
N LEU A 115 -7.64 0.24 4.38
CA LEU A 115 -8.78 -0.47 3.82
C LEU A 115 -10.07 0.34 3.93
N GLY A 116 -10.33 0.93 5.10
CA GLY A 116 -11.50 1.79 5.33
C GLY A 116 -11.56 2.96 4.35
N LEU A 117 -10.43 3.63 4.11
CA LEU A 117 -10.31 4.72 3.15
C LEU A 117 -10.48 4.24 1.71
N ALA A 118 -9.95 3.08 1.32
CA ALA A 118 -10.14 2.53 -0.01
C ALA A 118 -11.63 2.19 -0.29
N ILE A 119 -12.33 1.65 0.71
CA ILE A 119 -13.78 1.38 0.65
C ILE A 119 -14.57 2.69 0.59
N ALA A 120 -14.26 3.66 1.46
CA ALA A 120 -14.92 4.96 1.47
C ALA A 120 -14.71 5.71 0.15
N THR A 121 -13.51 5.63 -0.44
CA THR A 121 -13.20 6.21 -1.76
C THR A 121 -14.06 5.56 -2.85
N SER A 122 -14.19 4.23 -2.82
CA SER A 122 -15.08 3.52 -3.76
C SER A 122 -16.55 3.93 -3.60
N ALA A 123 -17.00 4.15 -2.36
CA ALA A 123 -18.35 4.62 -2.09
C ALA A 123 -18.55 6.05 -2.62
N ALA A 124 -17.60 6.95 -2.38
CA ALA A 124 -17.64 8.32 -2.89
C ALA A 124 -17.70 8.36 -4.42
N LEU A 125 -16.95 7.52 -5.12
CA LEU A 125 -16.93 7.50 -6.60
C LEU A 125 -18.24 7.01 -7.24
N ARG A 126 -19.13 6.36 -6.48
CA ARG A 126 -20.47 5.96 -6.95
C ARG A 126 -21.45 7.13 -7.02
N GLU A 127 -21.20 8.20 -6.28
CA GLU A 127 -22.06 9.38 -6.26
C GLU A 127 -21.97 10.18 -7.55
N ARG A 128 -23.10 10.63 -8.10
CA ARG A 128 -23.14 11.32 -9.40
C ARG A 128 -22.51 12.70 -9.39
N GLN A 129 -22.44 13.36 -8.24
CA GLN A 129 -21.95 14.74 -8.13
C GLN A 129 -20.44 14.83 -8.36
N TYR A 130 -19.98 15.92 -8.98
CA TYR A 130 -18.54 16.16 -9.17
C TYR A 130 -17.80 16.36 -7.84
N SER A 131 -18.47 16.96 -6.85
CA SER A 131 -17.98 17.10 -5.47
C SER A 131 -17.53 15.77 -4.86
N ALA A 132 -18.15 14.66 -5.26
CA ALA A 132 -17.78 13.34 -4.77
C ALA A 132 -16.41 12.87 -5.28
N VAL A 133 -16.00 13.31 -6.48
CA VAL A 133 -14.65 13.07 -6.99
C VAL A 133 -13.64 13.87 -6.16
N MET A 134 -13.91 15.13 -5.84
CA MET A 134 -13.05 15.91 -4.95
C MET A 134 -12.94 15.27 -3.56
N ALA A 135 -14.04 14.77 -3.00
CA ALA A 135 -14.00 14.02 -1.74
C ALA A 135 -13.14 12.75 -1.83
N ALA A 136 -13.31 11.97 -2.91
CA ALA A 136 -12.51 10.77 -3.17
C ALA A 136 -11.01 11.09 -3.25
N THR A 137 -10.62 12.22 -3.84
CA THR A 137 -9.21 12.62 -3.88
C THR A 137 -8.66 12.89 -2.48
N GLY A 138 -9.40 13.59 -1.62
CA GLY A 138 -8.98 13.83 -0.22
C GLY A 138 -8.82 12.53 0.57
N LEU A 139 -9.70 11.55 0.34
CA LEU A 139 -9.58 10.21 0.95
C LEU A 139 -8.32 9.48 0.48
N LEU A 140 -7.92 9.63 -0.79
CA LEU A 140 -6.71 9.03 -1.35
C LEU A 140 -5.42 9.65 -0.78
N TYR A 141 -5.42 10.94 -0.42
CA TYR A 141 -4.32 11.56 0.33
C TYR A 141 -4.14 10.92 1.71
N LEU A 142 -5.23 10.62 2.41
CA LEU A 142 -5.15 9.91 3.68
C LEU A 142 -4.77 8.44 3.48
N ALA A 143 -5.22 7.83 2.38
CA ALA A 143 -4.92 6.44 2.06
C ALA A 143 -3.43 6.24 1.80
N ILE A 144 -2.77 7.15 1.08
CA ILE A 144 -1.31 7.06 0.87
C ILE A 144 -0.55 7.18 2.19
N LEU A 145 -0.93 8.08 3.09
CA LEU A 145 -0.24 8.23 4.39
C LEU A 145 -0.34 6.94 5.23
N THR A 146 -1.54 6.34 5.27
CA THR A 146 -1.78 5.11 6.04
C THR A 146 -1.19 3.87 5.37
N ALA A 147 -1.18 3.81 4.03
CA ALA A 147 -0.54 2.74 3.28
C ALA A 147 0.99 2.73 3.46
N PHE A 148 1.64 3.90 3.41
CA PHE A 148 3.06 4.02 3.71
C PHE A 148 3.35 3.69 5.17
N GLY A 149 2.49 4.11 6.11
CA GLY A 149 2.60 3.70 7.52
C GLY A 149 2.51 2.19 7.69
N MET A 150 1.63 1.52 6.95
CA MET A 150 1.48 0.06 6.97
C MET A 150 2.74 -0.66 6.44
N ASP A 151 3.34 -0.21 5.34
CA ASP A 151 4.53 -0.86 4.78
C ASP A 151 5.82 -0.52 5.56
N LEU A 152 6.07 0.76 5.84
CA LEU A 152 7.33 1.21 6.43
C LEU A 152 7.49 0.78 7.88
N VAL A 153 6.42 0.82 8.69
CA VAL A 153 6.49 0.36 10.08
C VAL A 153 6.83 -1.13 10.14
N ALA A 154 6.22 -1.93 9.27
CA ALA A 154 6.52 -3.36 9.23
C ALA A 154 7.96 -3.63 8.83
N ARG A 155 8.49 -2.91 7.84
CA ARG A 155 9.90 -3.04 7.43
C ARG A 155 10.85 -2.61 8.54
N ALA A 156 10.56 -1.50 9.22
CA ALA A 156 11.40 -0.99 10.30
C ALA A 156 11.47 -1.97 11.47
N VAL A 157 10.34 -2.59 11.85
CA VAL A 157 10.28 -3.53 12.97
C VAL A 157 10.86 -4.90 12.60
N LEU A 158 10.64 -5.38 11.37
CA LEU A 158 11.09 -6.72 10.95
C LEU A 158 12.54 -6.79 10.43
N ALA A 159 13.18 -5.63 10.26
CA ALA A 159 14.60 -5.54 9.88
C ALA A 159 15.55 -5.41 11.08
N GLY A 160 15.02 -5.16 12.28
CA GLY A 160 15.78 -5.13 13.54
C GLY A 160 15.85 -6.50 14.19
#